data_AF-F8KGA2-F1
#
_entry.id   AF-F8KGA2-F1
#
_cell.length_a   1.000
_cell.length_b   1.000
_cell.length_c   1.000
_cell.angle_alpha   90.00
_cell.angle_beta   90.00
_cell.angle_gamma   90.00
#
_symmetry.space_group_name_H-M   'P 1'
#
loop_
_entity.id
_entity.type
_entity.pdbx_description
1 polymer ?
#
loop_
_entity_poly.entity_id
_entity_poly.type
_entity_poly.pdbx_seq_one_letter_code
_entity_poly.pdbx_strand_id
1 'polypeptide(L)' 'MVSEAQKEATKKYRAENPLKKTYWDRKGQARGFINVNLKKSTKLSQAINENRLQYIDDLKELHSDIEQRLKDLQQ' A
#
# COMPACT_ATOMS: atom_id res chain seq x y z
N MET A 1 -18.05 2.12 13.82
CA MET A 1 -17.71 0.69 13.65
C MET A 1 -18.38 0.19 12.38
N VAL A 2 -17.70 -0.61 11.57
CA VAL A 2 -18.29 -1.26 10.37
C VAL A 2 -19.21 -2.38 10.86
N SER A 3 -20.44 -2.44 10.37
CA SER A 3 -21.40 -3.48 10.77
C SER A 3 -21.01 -4.85 10.20
N GLU A 4 -21.45 -5.94 10.84
CA GLU A 4 -21.21 -7.29 10.33
C GLU A 4 -21.77 -7.47 8.91
N ALA A 5 -22.96 -6.91 8.63
CA ALA A 5 -23.53 -6.91 7.29
C ALA A 5 -22.63 -6.20 6.24
N GLN A 6 -21.96 -5.11 6.62
CA GLN A 6 -21.00 -4.43 5.74
C GLN A 6 -19.74 -5.26 5.50
N LYS A 7 -19.27 -5.99 6.51
CA LYS A 7 -18.13 -6.91 6.37
C LYS A 7 -18.48 -8.06 5.43
N GLU A 8 -19.66 -8.65 5.58
CA GLU A 8 -20.15 -9.73 4.73
C GLU A 8 -20.37 -9.27 3.29
N ALA A 9 -21.00 -8.12 3.08
CA ALA A 9 -21.18 -7.53 1.75
C ALA A 9 -19.83 -7.27 1.07
N THR A 10 -18.84 -6.74 1.82
CA THR A 10 -17.48 -6.52 1.30
C THR A 10 -16.80 -7.84 0.94
N LYS A 11 -16.96 -8.88 1.78
CA LYS A 11 -16.41 -10.22 1.55
C LYS A 11 -16.99 -10.83 0.29
N LYS A 12 -18.32 -10.77 0.12
CA LYS A 12 -19.03 -11.25 -1.07
C LYS A 12 -18.58 -10.50 -2.33
N TYR A 13 -18.55 -9.18 -2.29
CA TYR A 13 -18.09 -8.36 -3.43
C TYR A 13 -16.66 -8.72 -3.85
N ARG A 14 -15.75 -8.90 -2.89
CA ARG A 14 -14.35 -9.28 -3.18
C ARG A 14 -14.24 -10.70 -3.75
N ALA A 15 -15.09 -11.62 -3.32
CA ALA A 15 -15.14 -12.98 -3.88
C ALA A 15 -15.63 -12.97 -5.34
N GLU A 16 -16.63 -12.14 -5.65
CA GLU A 16 -17.18 -11.97 -6.99
C GLU A 16 -16.28 -11.13 -7.92
N ASN A 17 -15.32 -10.38 -7.37
CA ASN A 17 -14.44 -9.49 -8.14
C ASN A 17 -12.94 -9.75 -7.84
N PRO A 18 -12.39 -10.93 -8.18
CA PRO A 18 -11.03 -11.33 -7.81
C PRO A 18 -9.93 -10.40 -8.37
N LEU A 19 -10.12 -9.85 -9.58
CA LEU A 19 -9.18 -8.88 -10.17
C LEU A 19 -9.15 -7.57 -9.38
N LYS A 20 -10.32 -7.03 -9.01
CA LYS A 20 -10.39 -5.81 -8.19
C LYS A 20 -9.78 -6.03 -6.82
N LYS A 21 -10.05 -7.18 -6.20
CA LYS A 21 -9.42 -7.58 -4.93
C LYS A 21 -7.90 -7.55 -5.06
N THR A 22 -7.36 -8.20 -6.09
CA THR A 22 -5.91 -8.23 -6.34
C THR A 22 -5.34 -6.82 -6.46
N TYR A 23 -5.96 -5.96 -7.27
CA TYR A 23 -5.54 -4.57 -7.44
C TYR A 23 -5.56 -3.80 -6.11
N TRP A 24 -6.64 -3.89 -5.33
CA TRP A 24 -6.76 -3.19 -4.05
C TRP A 24 -5.80 -3.69 -2.99
N ASP A 25 -5.56 -5.00 -2.93
CA ASP A 25 -4.61 -5.60 -2.00
C ASP A 25 -3.18 -5.08 -2.29
N ARG A 26 -2.77 -5.08 -3.57
CA ARG A 26 -1.47 -4.53 -3.98
C ARG A 26 -1.34 -3.04 -3.70
N LYS A 27 -2.37 -2.25 -4.06
CA LYS A 27 -2.42 -0.82 -3.75
C LYS A 27 -2.36 -0.55 -2.24
N GLY A 28 -3.03 -1.37 -1.44
CA GLY A 28 -3.02 -1.29 0.03
C GLY A 28 -1.66 -1.59 0.63
N GLN A 29 -0.97 -2.63 0.13
CA GLN A 29 0.39 -2.99 0.55
C GLN A 29 1.38 -1.84 0.29
N ALA A 30 1.37 -1.27 -0.91
CA ALA A 30 2.22 -0.12 -1.26
C ALA A 30 1.96 1.07 -0.33
N ARG A 31 0.68 1.40 -0.07
CA ARG A 31 0.32 2.44 0.90
C ARG A 31 0.80 2.15 2.31
N GLY A 32 0.78 0.88 2.73
CA GLY A 32 1.23 0.44 4.04
C GLY A 32 2.74 0.62 4.24
N PHE A 33 3.52 0.45 3.17
CA PHE A 33 4.94 0.79 3.17
C PHE A 33 5.15 2.30 3.31
N ILE A 34 4.55 3.10 2.41
CA ILE A 34 4.73 4.58 2.36
C ILE A 34 4.28 5.27 3.66
N ASN A 35 3.12 4.87 4.21
CA ASN A 35 2.48 5.53 5.34
C ASN A 35 2.68 4.80 6.66
N VAL A 36 3.81 4.12 6.82
CA VAL A 36 4.08 3.39 8.07
C VAL A 36 4.14 4.36 9.25
N ASN A 37 3.59 3.97 10.39
CA ASN A 37 3.76 4.72 11.63
C ASN A 37 5.06 4.30 12.31
N LEU A 38 6.11 5.12 12.16
CA LEU A 38 7.45 4.86 12.71
C LEU A 38 7.53 4.89 14.24
N LYS A 39 6.50 5.40 14.93
CA LYS A 39 6.44 5.41 16.41
C LYS A 39 5.92 4.10 16.99
N LYS A 40 5.28 3.24 16.18
CA LYS A 40 4.84 1.92 16.63
C LYS A 40 6.03 0.96 16.67
N SER A 41 5.94 -0.10 17.47
CA SER A 41 6.93 -1.18 17.52
C SER A 41 6.48 -2.35 16.64
N THR A 42 6.41 -2.13 15.32
CA THR A 42 6.19 -3.21 14.35
C THR A 42 7.53 -3.59 13.74
N LYS A 43 7.65 -4.82 13.21
CA LYS A 43 8.87 -5.26 12.52
C LYS A 43 9.25 -4.32 11.38
N LEU A 44 8.26 -3.80 10.66
CA LEU A 44 8.48 -2.87 9.55
C LEU A 44 8.99 -1.50 10.04
N SER A 45 8.41 -0.93 11.11
CA SER A 45 8.89 0.35 11.63
C SER A 45 10.29 0.23 12.24
N GLN A 46 10.61 -0.89 12.89
CA GLN A 46 11.96 -1.19 13.37
C GLN A 46 12.96 -1.24 12.20
N ALA A 47 12.68 -2.04 11.18
CA ALA A 47 13.53 -2.17 10.00
C ALA A 47 13.75 -0.82 9.29
N ILE A 48 12.69 0.01 9.16
CA ILE A 48 12.80 1.33 8.55
C ILE A 48 13.61 2.29 9.43
N ASN A 49 13.44 2.25 10.76
CA ASN A 49 14.22 3.10 11.65
C ASN A 49 15.71 2.73 11.64
N GLU A 50 16.05 1.45 11.53
CA GLU A 50 17.43 0.96 11.40
C GLU A 50 18.05 1.33 10.03
N ASN A 51 17.25 1.36 8.96
CA ASN A 51 17.69 1.62 7.60
C ASN A 51 17.17 2.96 7.05
N ARG A 52 17.12 3.99 7.90
CA ARG A 52 16.37 5.23 7.62
C ARG A 52 16.82 5.97 6.36
N LEU A 53 18.13 6.02 6.09
CA LEU A 53 18.66 6.68 4.90
C LEU A 53 18.24 5.93 3.63
N GLN A 54 18.38 4.61 3.63
CA GLN A 54 17.93 3.76 2.52
C GLN A 54 16.42 3.94 2.27
N TYR A 55 15.61 3.94 3.33
CA TYR A 55 14.17 4.14 3.20
C TYR A 55 13.81 5.50 2.57
N ILE A 56 14.58 6.56 2.85
CA ILE A 56 14.39 7.87 2.21
C ILE A 56 14.70 7.77 0.71
N ASP A 57 15.77 7.09 0.33
CA ASP A 57 16.16 6.95 -1.08
C ASP A 57 15.18 6.06 -1.85
N ASP A 58 14.72 4.96 -1.24
CA ASP A 58 13.66 4.10 -1.79
C ASP A 58 12.38 4.89 -2.07
N LEU A 59 11.99 5.81 -1.17
CA LEU A 59 10.81 6.65 -1.38
C LEU A 59 10.98 7.65 -2.54
N LYS A 60 12.19 8.16 -2.77
CA LYS A 60 12.48 9.03 -3.93
C LYS A 60 12.45 8.25 -5.24
N GLU A 61 13.03 7.06 -5.25
CA GLU A 61 13.01 6.16 -6.41
C GLU A 61 11.56 5.79 -6.78
N LEU A 62 10.78 5.36 -5.79
CA LEU A 62 9.35 5.08 -5.98
C LEU A 62 8.56 6.28 -6.52
N HIS A 63 8.89 7.49 -6.08
CA HIS A 63 8.25 8.71 -6.62
C HIS A 63 8.55 8.88 -8.10
N SER A 64 9.82 8.76 -8.50
CA SER A 64 10.24 8.83 -9.91
C SER A 64 9.56 7.76 -10.77
N ASP A 65 9.50 6.52 -10.30
CA ASP A 65 8.84 5.43 -11.01
C ASP A 65 7.34 5.68 -11.20
N ILE A 66 6.67 6.23 -10.18
CA ILE A 66 5.26 6.61 -10.27
C ILE A 66 5.07 7.71 -11.31
N GLU A 67 5.90 8.75 -11.29
CA GLU A 67 5.83 9.83 -12.28
C GLU A 67 6.03 9.31 -13.71
N GLN A 68 7.04 8.46 -13.93
CA GLN A 68 7.27 7.85 -15.23
C GLN A 68 6.07 7.01 -15.67
N ARG A 69 5.55 6.16 -14.79
CA ARG A 69 4.40 5.32 -15.11
C ARG A 69 3.14 6.13 -15.44
N LEU A 70 2.94 7.28 -14.79
CA LEU A 70 1.84 8.17 -15.11
C LEU A 70 2.00 8.77 -16.51
N LYS A 71 3.22 9.20 -16.88
CA LYS A 71 3.51 9.67 -18.24
C LYS A 71 3.22 8.59 -19.28
N ASP A 72 3.69 7.37 -19.06
CA ASP A 72 3.51 6.25 -19.99
C ASP A 72 2.04 5.87 -20.19
N LEU A 73 1.20 6.05 -19.18
CA LEU A 73 -0.24 5.71 -19.24
C LEU A 73 -1.13 6.86 -19.75
N GLN A 74 -0.62 8.09 -19.82
CA GLN A 74 -1.34 9.27 -20.30
C GLN A 74 -1.01 9.64 -21.76
N GLN A 75 -0.03 8.96 -22.35
CA GLN A 75 0.27 8.97 -23.79
C GLN A 75 -0.71 8.10 -24.57
#